data_AF-A0AAF0W8U0-F1
#
_entry.id   AF-A0AAF0W8U0-F1
#
_cell.length_a   1.000
_cell.length_b   1.000
_cell.length_c   1.000
_cell.angle_alpha   90.00
_cell.angle_beta   90.00
_cell.angle_gamma   90.00
#
_symmetry.space_group_name_H-M   'P 1'
#
loop_
_entity.id
_entity.type
_entity.pdbx_description
1 polymer ?
#
loop_
_entity_poly.entity_id
_entity_poly.type
_entity_poly.pdbx_seq_one_letter_code
_entity_poly.pdbx_strand_id
1 'polypeptide(L)'
;MSRWLSSGTNNSSSLIARHLRRNLSTTAAPPLSSLSNPQEKEKGTGWTRFLLFVPGAITFGLGTWQIFRRNDKINMLEYRQSKLGSEPIKCNAITCSKENLDALEFRRLVCEGVFDEEKSIYVGPRSRSISGVTENGYYVITPLMPIPNNPRSAQAPILVNRGWVPRSWKDKSSKHSVDDGQPIAIEPTSTDNRSSRWWFQSNKPDVQVVPDVIPTEVVGVVRGSEKPSVFVPANDPSSCQWFYVDVPAISSACGLPENTVYIEDTNDNVNPSNPYPLPKDPNTLIRSSVMPQDHLNYTITWYSLSAAVTFMAFKRLLPKKSRVR
;
A
#
# COMPACT_ATOMS: atom_id res chain seq x y z
N MET A 1 14.38 34.65 24.95
CA MET A 1 14.43 34.75 26.42
C MET A 1 14.49 33.32 26.97
N SER A 2 15.42 32.83 27.77
CA SER A 2 16.71 33.30 28.26
C SER A 2 17.43 32.04 28.81
N ARG A 3 18.61 31.76 28.26
CA ARG A 3 19.81 31.26 28.94
C ARG A 3 19.68 30.86 30.42
N TRP A 4 20.09 29.63 30.75
CA TRP A 4 20.72 29.32 32.03
C TRP A 4 22.24 29.23 31.83
N LEU A 5 22.97 29.99 32.63
CA LEU A 5 24.43 30.09 32.70
C LEU A 5 24.86 29.87 34.16
N SER A 6 26.11 29.42 34.30
CA SER A 6 26.99 29.58 35.48
C SER A 6 26.65 28.71 36.70
N SER A 7 27.59 28.20 37.50
CA SER A 7 29.05 28.34 37.69
C SER A 7 29.39 27.31 38.80
N GLY A 8 30.50 26.57 38.87
CA GLY A 8 31.89 26.98 38.73
C GLY A 8 32.46 27.38 40.10
N THR A 9 33.22 26.50 40.78
CA THR A 9 34.34 26.88 41.67
C THR A 9 35.33 25.73 41.83
N ASN A 10 36.59 26.04 41.52
CA ASN A 10 37.82 25.30 41.82
C ASN A 10 38.12 25.28 43.33
N ASN A 11 38.91 24.30 43.81
CA ASN A 11 40.20 24.63 44.41
C ASN A 11 41.17 23.43 44.48
N SER A 12 42.45 23.75 44.30
CA SER A 12 43.59 22.85 44.16
C SER A 12 44.37 22.65 45.47
N SER A 13 45.28 21.67 45.42
CA SER A 13 46.60 21.66 46.06
C SER A 13 46.74 21.03 47.46
N SER A 14 47.48 19.92 47.56
CA SER A 14 48.90 19.95 47.94
C SER A 14 49.47 18.55 48.26
N LEU A 15 50.72 18.35 47.83
CA LEU A 15 51.60 17.21 48.06
C LEU A 15 52.29 17.31 49.43
N ILE A 16 52.40 16.22 50.18
CA ILE A 16 53.47 16.03 51.18
C ILE A 16 53.93 14.56 51.17
N ALA A 17 55.20 14.35 50.87
CA ALA A 17 55.95 13.12 51.08
C ALA A 17 56.79 13.23 52.36
N ARG A 18 56.92 12.13 53.13
CA ARG A 18 57.98 11.81 54.13
C ARG A 18 57.73 10.37 54.63
N HIS A 19 58.46 9.37 54.12
CA HIS A 19 59.63 8.73 54.75
C HIS A 19 59.42 8.19 56.18
N LEU A 20 59.34 6.87 56.31
CA LEU A 20 59.92 6.12 57.43
C LEU A 20 60.32 4.71 56.94
N ARG A 21 61.61 4.41 57.10
CA ARG A 21 62.29 3.18 56.70
C ARG A 21 62.85 2.53 57.96
N ARG A 22 62.81 1.19 57.98
CA ARG A 22 63.58 0.22 58.79
C ARG A 22 62.99 -0.16 60.15
N ASN A 23 62.70 -1.46 60.29
CA ASN A 23 63.67 -2.39 60.89
C ASN A 23 63.55 -3.78 60.27
N LEU A 24 64.69 -4.33 59.83
CA LEU A 24 64.88 -5.76 59.57
C LEU A 24 65.13 -6.43 60.91
N SER A 25 64.56 -7.61 61.12
CA SER A 25 65.17 -8.66 61.93
C SER A 25 64.75 -10.02 61.38
N THR A 26 65.78 -10.75 61.00
CA THR A 26 65.84 -12.08 60.40
C THR A 26 65.56 -13.15 61.45
N THR A 27 64.64 -14.09 61.23
CA THR A 27 64.77 -15.45 61.79
C THR A 27 63.97 -16.48 60.98
N ALA A 28 64.71 -17.43 60.41
CA ALA A 28 64.41 -18.83 60.07
C ALA A 28 63.02 -19.26 59.53
N ALA A 29 63.04 -19.86 58.34
CA ALA A 29 61.99 -20.75 57.84
C ALA A 29 62.18 -22.19 58.36
N PRO A 30 61.09 -22.97 58.50
CA PRO A 30 61.09 -24.38 58.11
C PRO A 30 60.02 -24.67 57.03
N PRO A 31 60.14 -25.80 56.29
CA PRO A 31 59.43 -26.02 55.03
C PRO A 31 58.19 -26.93 55.16
N LEU A 32 57.50 -27.10 54.03
CA LEU A 32 56.36 -27.98 53.74
C LEU A 32 55.02 -27.65 54.42
N SER A 33 54.09 -27.12 53.63
CA SER A 33 52.97 -27.95 53.15
C SER A 33 52.08 -27.14 52.19
N SER A 34 51.93 -27.72 51.01
CA SER A 34 50.90 -27.47 50.01
C SER A 34 49.53 -27.08 50.56
N LEU A 35 49.05 -25.90 50.20
CA LEU A 35 47.63 -25.65 49.89
C LEU A 35 47.59 -24.68 48.71
N SER A 36 47.97 -25.16 47.53
CA SER A 36 47.44 -24.62 46.28
C SER A 36 45.93 -24.78 46.36
N ASN A 37 45.20 -23.69 46.54
CA ASN A 37 43.74 -23.68 46.55
C ASN A 37 43.27 -23.99 45.11
N PRO A 38 42.73 -25.17 44.78
CA PRO A 38 42.36 -25.49 43.41
C PRO A 38 40.85 -25.62 43.31
N GLN A 39 40.08 -24.59 43.70
CA GLN A 39 38.63 -24.60 43.50
C GLN A 39 38.08 -23.21 43.21
N GLU A 40 38.42 -22.69 42.04
CA GLU A 40 37.58 -21.69 41.38
C GLU A 40 37.59 -21.94 39.87
N LYS A 41 36.98 -23.05 39.45
CA LYS A 41 36.64 -23.35 38.05
C LYS A 41 35.62 -24.49 38.05
N GLU A 42 34.75 -24.49 37.04
CA GLU A 42 33.79 -25.56 36.69
C GLU A 42 32.30 -25.42 37.08
N LYS A 43 31.77 -24.23 37.38
CA LYS A 43 30.31 -23.98 37.24
C LYS A 43 29.94 -23.25 35.95
N GLY A 44 30.90 -22.59 35.29
CA GLY A 44 30.68 -21.82 34.06
C GLY A 44 30.71 -22.62 32.74
N THR A 45 31.17 -23.88 32.74
CA THR A 45 31.39 -24.65 31.51
C THR A 45 30.12 -25.30 30.94
N GLY A 46 29.12 -25.57 31.78
CA GLY A 46 27.84 -26.15 31.34
C GLY A 46 26.96 -25.12 30.63
N TRP A 47 26.73 -23.97 31.27
CA TRP A 47 25.89 -22.90 30.73
C TRP A 47 26.46 -22.32 29.42
N THR A 48 27.78 -22.12 29.35
CA THR A 48 28.45 -21.64 28.13
C THR A 48 28.28 -22.58 26.94
N ARG A 49 28.12 -23.90 27.17
CA ARG A 49 27.82 -24.87 26.09
C ARG A 49 26.38 -24.75 25.60
N PHE A 50 25.41 -24.45 26.46
CA PHE A 50 24.02 -24.20 26.05
C PHE A 50 23.88 -22.94 25.19
N LEU A 51 24.71 -21.91 25.44
CA LEU A 51 24.70 -20.69 24.63
C LEU A 51 25.01 -20.94 23.14
N LEU A 52 25.73 -22.01 22.81
CA LEU A 52 26.02 -22.37 21.41
C LEU A 52 24.77 -22.77 20.61
N PHE A 53 23.71 -23.23 21.30
CA PHE A 53 22.45 -23.63 20.66
C PHE A 53 21.44 -22.48 20.54
N VAL A 54 21.66 -21.36 21.25
CA VAL A 54 20.72 -20.22 21.26
C VAL A 54 20.41 -19.69 19.86
N PRO A 55 21.39 -19.45 18.96
CA PRO A 55 21.05 -18.97 17.63
C PRO A 55 20.30 -20.02 16.78
N GLY A 56 20.54 -21.31 17.01
CA GLY A 56 19.78 -22.41 16.40
C GLY A 56 18.31 -22.41 16.87
N ALA A 57 18.07 -22.18 18.15
CA ALA A 57 16.73 -22.07 18.72
C ALA A 57 15.98 -20.82 18.22
N ILE A 58 16.66 -19.66 18.12
CA ILE A 58 16.06 -18.43 17.59
C ILE A 58 15.62 -18.62 16.13
N THR A 59 16.51 -19.16 15.29
CA THR A 59 16.22 -19.39 13.87
C THR A 59 15.13 -20.45 13.67
N PHE A 60 15.06 -21.46 14.54
CA PHE A 60 13.94 -22.40 14.58
C PHE A 60 12.63 -21.68 14.89
N GLY A 61 12.60 -20.86 15.95
CA GLY A 61 11.42 -20.06 16.32
C GLY A 61 10.97 -19.12 15.20
N LEU A 62 11.90 -18.49 14.48
CA LEU A 62 11.59 -17.69 13.29
C LEU A 62 10.97 -18.54 12.17
N GLY A 63 11.49 -19.74 11.91
CA GLY A 63 10.91 -20.68 10.95
C GLY A 63 9.48 -21.08 11.32
N THR A 64 9.24 -21.38 12.59
CA THR A 64 7.89 -21.71 13.09
C THR A 64 6.94 -20.51 12.97
N TRP A 65 7.40 -19.30 13.33
CA TRP A 65 6.62 -18.08 13.15
C TRP A 65 6.25 -17.82 11.68
N GLN A 66 7.15 -18.10 10.74
CA GLN A 66 6.87 -17.97 9.30
C GLN A 66 5.76 -18.93 8.83
N ILE A 67 5.65 -20.13 9.41
CA ILE A 67 4.53 -21.05 9.13
C ILE A 67 3.21 -20.47 9.59
N PHE A 68 3.14 -19.94 10.82
CA PHE A 68 1.92 -19.31 11.33
C PHE A 68 1.52 -18.12 10.46
N ARG A 69 2.47 -17.24 10.13
CA ARG A 69 2.23 -16.11 9.21
C ARG A 69 1.78 -16.55 7.83
N ARG A 70 2.32 -17.65 7.30
CA ARG A 70 1.86 -18.23 6.04
C ARG A 70 0.40 -18.67 6.13
N ASN A 71 0.01 -19.34 7.21
CA ASN A 71 -1.36 -19.81 7.39
C ASN A 71 -2.35 -18.64 7.55
N ASP A 72 -2.01 -17.63 8.35
CA ASP A 72 -2.78 -16.39 8.45
C ASP A 72 -2.98 -15.79 7.04
N LYS A 73 -1.89 -15.77 6.25
CA LYS A 73 -1.91 -15.19 4.91
C LYS A 73 -2.80 -15.99 3.95
N ILE A 74 -2.76 -17.31 4.00
CA ILE A 74 -3.62 -18.19 3.21
C ILE A 74 -5.08 -17.93 3.56
N ASN A 75 -5.43 -17.96 4.84
CA ASN A 75 -6.81 -17.74 5.31
C ASN A 75 -7.34 -16.37 4.84
N MET A 76 -6.52 -15.32 4.93
CA MET A 76 -6.89 -13.98 4.45
C MET A 76 -7.11 -13.94 2.92
N LEU A 77 -6.28 -14.64 2.15
CA LEU A 77 -6.40 -14.70 0.68
C LEU A 77 -7.63 -15.51 0.27
N GLU A 78 -7.87 -16.67 0.89
CA GLU A 78 -9.05 -17.49 0.65
C GLU A 78 -10.34 -16.74 0.98
N TYR A 79 -10.38 -16.02 2.11
CA TYR A 79 -11.51 -15.16 2.46
C TYR A 79 -11.79 -14.12 1.37
N ARG A 80 -10.75 -13.41 0.89
CA ARG A 80 -10.91 -12.40 -0.17
C ARG A 80 -11.30 -13.02 -1.51
N GLN A 81 -10.71 -14.16 -1.86
CA GLN A 81 -11.02 -14.89 -3.09
C GLN A 81 -12.47 -15.38 -3.08
N SER A 82 -12.97 -15.87 -1.95
CA SER A 82 -14.35 -16.33 -1.81
C SER A 82 -15.36 -15.19 -2.03
N LYS A 83 -15.06 -14.00 -1.50
CA LYS A 83 -15.87 -12.79 -1.72
C LYS A 83 -15.83 -12.31 -3.17
N LEU A 84 -14.64 -12.34 -3.79
CA LEU A 84 -14.45 -11.94 -5.18
C LEU A 84 -15.16 -12.92 -6.14
N GLY A 85 -15.17 -14.21 -5.82
CA GLY A 85 -15.84 -15.26 -6.59
C GLY A 85 -17.34 -15.41 -6.32
N SER A 86 -17.89 -14.69 -5.34
CA SER A 86 -19.34 -14.67 -5.06
C SER A 86 -20.12 -13.94 -6.16
N GLU A 87 -21.42 -14.22 -6.28
CA GLU A 87 -22.27 -13.53 -7.24
C GLU A 87 -22.26 -12.00 -7.04
N PRO A 88 -22.16 -11.22 -8.13
CA PRO A 88 -22.18 -9.77 -8.07
C PRO A 88 -23.48 -9.22 -7.48
N ILE A 89 -23.36 -8.26 -6.56
CA ILE A 89 -24.51 -7.59 -5.94
C ILE A 89 -24.89 -6.38 -6.80
N LYS A 90 -26.19 -6.17 -7.02
CA LYS A 90 -26.69 -4.98 -7.74
C LYS A 90 -26.61 -3.75 -6.83
N CYS A 91 -26.13 -2.63 -7.35
CA CYS A 91 -25.90 -1.42 -6.55
C CYS A 91 -27.21 -0.76 -6.05
N ASN A 92 -28.34 -1.04 -6.70
CA ASN A 92 -29.65 -0.58 -6.26
C ASN A 92 -30.10 -1.21 -4.92
N ALA A 93 -29.46 -2.27 -4.45
CA ALA A 93 -29.83 -2.93 -3.20
C ALA A 93 -28.99 -2.48 -1.99
N ILE A 94 -28.05 -1.55 -2.18
CA ILE A 94 -27.02 -1.23 -1.17
C ILE A 94 -27.35 0.08 -0.47
N THR A 95 -27.49 0.00 0.86
CA THR A 95 -27.56 1.18 1.73
C THR A 95 -26.15 1.53 2.22
N CYS A 96 -25.73 2.77 1.96
CA CYS A 96 -24.39 3.26 2.29
C CYS A 96 -24.29 3.59 3.80
N SER A 97 -23.84 2.63 4.62
CA SER A 97 -23.35 2.89 5.98
C SER A 97 -21.90 2.43 6.11
N LYS A 98 -21.16 2.99 7.07
CA LYS A 98 -19.72 2.70 7.22
C LYS A 98 -19.46 1.23 7.57
N GLU A 99 -20.28 0.64 8.44
CA GLU A 99 -20.19 -0.78 8.80
C GLU A 99 -20.49 -1.70 7.60
N ASN A 100 -21.42 -1.29 6.74
CA ASN A 100 -21.73 -2.03 5.52
C ASN A 100 -20.58 -1.98 4.50
N LEU A 101 -19.86 -0.86 4.40
CA LEU A 101 -18.74 -0.71 3.46
C LEU A 101 -17.60 -1.69 3.76
N ASP A 102 -17.20 -1.82 5.03
CA ASP A 102 -16.15 -2.76 5.44
C ASP A 102 -16.58 -4.22 5.20
N ALA A 103 -17.86 -4.52 5.45
CA ALA A 103 -18.42 -5.85 5.16
C ALA A 103 -18.45 -6.17 3.66
N LEU A 104 -18.62 -5.15 2.81
CA LEU A 104 -18.65 -5.27 1.35
C LEU A 104 -17.27 -5.27 0.71
N GLU A 105 -16.19 -4.97 1.43
CA GLU A 105 -14.82 -4.98 0.87
C GLU A 105 -14.53 -6.32 0.17
N PHE A 106 -14.00 -6.24 -1.05
CA PHE A 106 -13.74 -7.36 -1.98
C PHE A 106 -14.97 -8.02 -2.62
N ARG A 107 -16.19 -7.54 -2.40
CA ARG A 107 -17.37 -8.00 -3.15
C ARG A 107 -17.44 -7.34 -4.53
N ARG A 108 -17.94 -8.10 -5.51
CA ARG A 108 -18.27 -7.60 -6.84
C ARG A 108 -19.62 -6.89 -6.83
N LEU A 109 -19.67 -5.73 -7.47
CA LEU A 109 -20.86 -4.90 -7.64
C LEU A 109 -21.13 -4.65 -9.13
N VAL A 110 -22.41 -4.58 -9.47
CA VAL A 110 -22.88 -4.14 -10.79
C VAL A 110 -23.73 -2.89 -10.61
N CYS A 111 -23.24 -1.77 -11.14
CA CYS A 111 -23.88 -0.48 -11.06
C CYS A 111 -24.18 0.06 -12.46
N GLU A 112 -25.31 0.73 -12.64
CA GLU A 112 -25.64 1.47 -13.85
C GLU A 112 -25.79 2.94 -13.50
N GLY A 113 -25.21 3.82 -14.30
CA GLY A 113 -25.27 5.26 -14.07
C GLY A 113 -24.59 6.06 -15.18
N VAL A 114 -24.32 7.32 -14.89
CA VAL A 114 -23.71 8.26 -15.84
C VAL A 114 -22.45 8.81 -15.21
N PHE A 115 -21.33 8.79 -15.93
CA PHE A 115 -20.09 9.35 -15.44
C PHE A 115 -20.12 10.88 -15.48
N ASP A 116 -19.79 11.50 -14.35
CA ASP A 116 -19.54 12.94 -14.26
C ASP A 116 -18.05 13.22 -14.48
N GLU A 117 -17.68 13.37 -15.76
CA GLU A 117 -16.27 13.55 -16.17
C GLU A 117 -15.65 14.86 -15.68
N GLU A 118 -16.47 15.90 -15.41
CA GLU A 118 -15.99 17.18 -14.89
C GLU A 118 -15.43 17.03 -13.46
N LYS A 119 -15.95 16.06 -12.72
CA LYS A 119 -15.52 15.74 -11.34
C LYS A 119 -14.52 14.59 -11.28
N SER A 120 -13.92 14.20 -12.40
CA SER A 120 -12.88 13.16 -12.45
C SER A 120 -11.61 13.59 -11.72
N ILE A 121 -11.13 12.74 -10.81
CA ILE A 121 -9.90 12.93 -10.03
C ILE A 121 -8.80 12.01 -10.55
N TYR A 122 -7.59 12.56 -10.68
CA TYR A 122 -6.39 11.85 -11.11
C TYR A 122 -5.47 11.57 -9.92
N VAL A 123 -5.27 10.30 -9.59
CA VAL A 123 -4.39 9.88 -8.47
C VAL A 123 -3.07 9.33 -9.00
N GLY A 124 -1.95 9.94 -8.64
CA GLY A 124 -0.63 9.48 -9.04
C GLY A 124 0.55 10.26 -8.43
N PRO A 125 1.79 9.93 -8.81
CA PRO A 125 2.15 9.05 -9.93
C PRO A 125 1.89 7.56 -9.66
N ARG A 126 1.43 6.83 -10.69
CA ARG A 126 1.26 5.37 -10.69
C ARG A 126 2.07 4.74 -11.81
N SER A 127 3.08 3.95 -11.46
CA SER A 127 3.91 3.25 -12.45
C SER A 127 3.24 1.94 -12.91
N ARG A 128 3.27 1.67 -14.21
CA ARG A 128 2.82 0.40 -14.81
C ARG A 128 3.85 -0.04 -15.85
N SER A 129 4.13 -1.35 -15.89
CA SER A 129 4.97 -1.93 -16.94
C SER A 129 4.09 -2.24 -18.15
N ILE A 130 4.38 -1.60 -19.29
CA ILE A 130 3.69 -1.80 -20.56
C ILE A 130 4.75 -2.25 -21.57
N SER A 131 4.58 -3.46 -22.13
CA SER A 131 5.51 -4.03 -23.12
C SER A 131 6.98 -4.04 -22.66
N GLY A 132 7.22 -4.24 -21.35
CA GLY A 132 8.56 -4.26 -20.74
C GLY A 132 9.13 -2.88 -20.39
N VAL A 133 8.44 -1.79 -20.74
CA VAL A 133 8.83 -0.41 -20.38
C VAL A 133 7.99 0.06 -19.21
N THR A 134 8.64 0.60 -18.17
CA THR A 134 7.91 1.20 -17.04
C THR A 134 7.50 2.62 -17.39
N GLU A 135 6.19 2.84 -17.50
CA GLU A 135 5.60 4.15 -17.73
C GLU A 135 4.88 4.64 -16.47
N ASN A 136 4.99 5.94 -16.21
CA ASN A 136 4.25 6.58 -15.13
C ASN A 136 2.95 7.18 -15.67
N GLY A 137 1.88 7.03 -14.90
CA GLY A 137 0.55 7.52 -15.24
C GLY A 137 -0.26 7.87 -13.99
N TYR A 138 -1.57 7.84 -14.13
CA TYR A 138 -2.53 8.16 -13.08
C TYR A 138 -3.64 7.10 -13.04
N TYR A 139 -4.27 6.93 -11.89
CA TYR A 139 -5.60 6.34 -11.82
C TYR A 139 -6.66 7.42 -12.01
N VAL A 140 -7.70 7.13 -12.80
CA VAL A 140 -8.83 8.04 -13.02
C VAL A 140 -10.00 7.56 -12.20
N ILE A 141 -10.39 8.38 -11.22
CA ILE A 141 -11.53 8.11 -10.34
C ILE A 141 -12.64 9.07 -10.74
N THR A 142 -13.76 8.54 -11.21
CA THR A 142 -14.88 9.34 -11.72
C THR A 142 -16.14 8.99 -10.94
N PRO A 143 -16.92 10.00 -10.48
CA PRO A 143 -18.25 9.77 -9.93
C PRO A 143 -19.20 9.16 -10.96
N LEU A 144 -19.82 8.04 -10.61
CA LEU A 144 -20.95 7.47 -11.31
C LEU A 144 -22.24 7.97 -10.66
N MET A 145 -22.93 8.86 -11.36
CA MET A 145 -24.15 9.50 -10.90
C MET A 145 -25.37 8.63 -11.18
N PRO A 146 -26.34 8.58 -10.26
CA PRO A 146 -27.57 7.81 -10.45
C PRO A 146 -28.45 8.45 -11.53
N ILE A 147 -29.11 7.62 -12.33
CA ILE A 147 -30.06 8.04 -13.36
C ILE A 147 -31.45 8.14 -12.72
N PRO A 148 -32.09 9.32 -12.70
CA PRO A 148 -33.45 9.46 -12.18
C PRO A 148 -34.42 8.53 -12.91
N ASN A 149 -35.36 7.94 -12.16
CA ASN A 149 -36.42 7.05 -12.68
C ASN A 149 -35.97 5.73 -13.32
N ASN A 150 -34.69 5.34 -13.18
CA ASN A 150 -34.22 4.01 -13.61
C ASN A 150 -34.01 3.08 -12.40
N PRO A 151 -34.81 2.01 -12.23
CA PRO A 151 -34.69 1.08 -11.10
C PRO A 151 -33.43 0.19 -11.15
N ARG A 152 -32.75 0.13 -12.30
CA ARG A 152 -31.46 -0.57 -12.45
C ARG A 152 -30.28 0.32 -12.08
N SER A 153 -30.48 1.63 -12.03
CA SER A 153 -29.43 2.57 -11.67
C SER A 153 -29.09 2.51 -10.18
N ALA A 154 -27.89 2.99 -9.84
CA ALA A 154 -27.50 3.19 -8.46
C ALA A 154 -28.51 4.12 -7.74
N GLN A 155 -28.74 3.90 -6.44
CA GLN A 155 -29.60 4.79 -5.64
C GLN A 155 -28.86 6.03 -5.13
N ALA A 156 -27.54 5.93 -5.04
CA ALA A 156 -26.63 6.95 -4.55
C ALA A 156 -25.44 7.05 -5.52
N PRO A 157 -24.74 8.20 -5.56
CA PRO A 157 -23.51 8.33 -6.33
C PRO A 157 -22.45 7.33 -5.82
N ILE A 158 -21.61 6.86 -6.72
CA ILE A 158 -20.54 5.87 -6.45
C ILE A 158 -19.24 6.39 -7.04
N LEU A 159 -18.12 6.22 -6.35
CA LEU A 159 -16.80 6.51 -6.92
C LEU A 159 -16.27 5.28 -7.63
N VAL A 160 -15.89 5.43 -8.90
CA VAL A 160 -15.35 4.35 -9.71
C VAL A 160 -13.93 4.68 -10.11
N ASN A 161 -12.96 3.87 -9.72
CA ASN A 161 -11.65 3.90 -10.35
C ASN A 161 -11.71 3.14 -11.66
N ARG A 162 -11.76 3.88 -12.77
CA ARG A 162 -11.86 3.35 -14.13
C ARG A 162 -10.58 2.70 -14.62
N GLY A 163 -9.47 2.93 -13.91
CA GLY A 163 -8.19 2.31 -14.19
C GLY A 163 -7.07 3.29 -14.51
N TRP A 164 -6.00 2.76 -15.11
CA TRP A 164 -4.76 3.46 -15.35
C TRP A 164 -4.76 4.19 -16.70
N VAL A 165 -4.23 5.41 -16.71
CA VAL A 165 -3.99 6.20 -17.92
C VAL A 165 -2.55 6.74 -17.95
N PRO A 166 -1.92 6.84 -19.14
CA PRO A 166 -0.59 7.44 -19.28
C PRO A 166 -0.67 8.94 -19.05
N ARG A 167 0.47 9.58 -18.74
CA ARG A 167 0.52 11.03 -18.48
C ARG A 167 -0.03 11.87 -19.63
N SER A 168 0.23 11.45 -20.87
CA SER A 168 -0.24 12.13 -22.09
C SER A 168 -1.77 12.11 -22.27
N TRP A 169 -2.49 11.25 -21.54
CA TRP A 169 -3.96 11.18 -21.62
C TRP A 169 -4.63 12.37 -20.94
N LYS A 170 -4.08 12.84 -19.81
CA LYS A 170 -4.58 14.02 -19.10
C LYS A 170 -4.61 15.24 -20.03
N ASP A 171 -3.53 15.47 -20.76
CA ASP A 171 -3.40 16.63 -21.66
C ASP A 171 -4.37 16.59 -22.85
N LYS A 172 -4.78 15.38 -23.31
CA LYS A 172 -5.76 15.22 -24.38
C LYS A 172 -7.17 15.55 -23.91
N SER A 173 -7.55 15.10 -22.72
CA SER A 173 -8.86 15.41 -22.14
C SER A 173 -9.08 16.91 -21.98
N SER A 174 -8.04 17.66 -21.58
CA SER A 174 -8.09 19.12 -21.44
C SER A 174 -8.18 19.87 -22.79
N LYS A 175 -7.75 19.24 -23.89
CA LYS A 175 -7.79 19.84 -25.23
C LYS A 175 -9.11 19.59 -25.96
N HIS A 176 -9.75 18.43 -25.73
CA HIS A 176 -11.05 18.12 -26.34
C HIS A 176 -12.16 19.07 -25.85
N SER A 177 -12.09 19.56 -24.62
CA SER A 177 -13.01 20.58 -24.10
C SER A 177 -12.89 21.96 -24.77
N VAL A 178 -11.91 22.18 -25.66
CA VAL A 178 -11.68 23.47 -26.35
C VAL A 178 -12.01 23.38 -27.86
N ASP A 179 -12.06 22.19 -28.45
CA ASP A 179 -12.16 22.00 -29.91
C ASP A 179 -13.59 21.70 -30.41
N ASP A 180 -14.57 21.52 -29.52
CA ASP A 180 -16.00 21.34 -29.87
C ASP A 180 -16.66 22.65 -30.41
N GLY A 181 -15.85 23.68 -30.70
CA GLY A 181 -16.28 24.99 -31.18
C GLY A 181 -15.82 25.36 -32.60
N GLN A 182 -15.26 24.46 -33.40
CA GLN A 182 -14.74 24.81 -34.72
C GLN A 182 -15.68 24.34 -35.85
N PRO A 183 -16.41 25.24 -36.54
CA PRO A 183 -17.23 24.85 -37.68
C PRO A 183 -16.32 24.38 -38.81
N ILE A 184 -16.66 23.22 -39.37
CA ILE A 184 -16.15 22.75 -40.67
C ILE A 184 -16.46 23.86 -41.68
N ALA A 185 -15.43 24.57 -42.12
CA ALA A 185 -15.52 25.58 -43.17
C ALA A 185 -15.83 24.89 -44.50
N ILE A 186 -17.11 24.83 -44.84
CA ILE A 186 -17.58 24.51 -46.18
C ILE A 186 -17.54 25.82 -46.96
N GLU A 187 -16.65 25.91 -47.96
CA GLU A 187 -16.65 27.01 -48.93
C GLU A 187 -17.98 27.05 -49.69
N PRO A 188 -18.70 28.19 -49.74
CA PRO A 188 -19.90 28.29 -50.54
C PRO A 188 -19.57 28.86 -51.93
N THR A 189 -19.75 28.04 -52.96
CA THR A 189 -19.95 28.55 -54.33
C THR A 189 -21.36 29.11 -54.47
N SER A 190 -21.40 30.32 -54.99
CA SER A 190 -22.56 31.22 -55.15
C SER A 190 -23.56 30.82 -56.24
N THR A 191 -24.71 31.51 -56.21
CA THR A 191 -25.84 31.63 -57.16
C THR A 191 -27.09 30.83 -56.72
N ASP A 192 -28.33 31.33 -56.71
CA ASP A 192 -28.91 32.57 -57.20
C ASP A 192 -30.21 32.89 -56.41
N ASN A 193 -30.60 34.15 -56.50
CA ASN A 193 -31.72 34.86 -55.89
C ASN A 193 -33.12 34.37 -56.35
N ARG A 194 -34.03 34.08 -55.42
CA ARG A 194 -35.46 34.40 -55.61
C ARG A 194 -36.29 34.46 -54.32
N SER A 195 -36.68 35.69 -54.01
CA SER A 195 -38.03 36.11 -53.61
C SER A 195 -38.59 35.79 -52.21
N SER A 196 -39.00 36.89 -51.58
CA SER A 196 -40.20 37.09 -50.74
C SER A 196 -40.29 36.43 -49.36
N ARG A 197 -40.00 37.28 -48.36
CA ARG A 197 -40.79 37.59 -47.14
C ARG A 197 -42.18 36.90 -47.05
N TRP A 198 -42.58 36.48 -45.84
CA TRP A 198 -43.88 36.70 -45.15
C TRP A 198 -44.17 35.56 -44.10
N TRP A 199 -43.86 35.84 -42.82
CA TRP A 199 -44.55 35.50 -41.55
C TRP A 199 -45.02 34.07 -41.21
N PHE A 200 -44.10 33.16 -40.86
CA PHE A 200 -44.44 32.08 -39.92
C PHE A 200 -43.57 32.13 -38.67
N GLN A 201 -44.25 32.44 -37.58
CA GLN A 201 -43.80 32.27 -36.22
C GLN A 201 -43.79 30.78 -35.90
N SER A 202 -42.61 30.24 -35.66
CA SER A 202 -42.47 29.02 -34.88
C SER A 202 -41.73 29.40 -33.60
N ASN A 203 -42.48 29.41 -32.50
CA ASN A 203 -41.89 29.21 -31.18
C ASN A 203 -41.08 27.93 -31.28
N LYS A 204 -39.76 28.04 -31.46
CA LYS A 204 -38.88 26.90 -31.23
C LYS A 204 -39.09 26.56 -29.76
N PRO A 205 -39.57 25.36 -29.40
CA PRO A 205 -39.40 24.93 -28.03
C PRO A 205 -37.89 25.01 -27.78
N ASP A 206 -37.55 25.54 -26.62
CA ASP A 206 -36.19 25.51 -26.11
C ASP A 206 -35.83 24.04 -25.95
N VAL A 207 -35.33 23.42 -27.04
CA VAL A 207 -34.78 22.08 -27.01
C VAL A 207 -33.49 22.27 -26.24
N GLN A 208 -33.59 22.11 -24.93
CA GLN A 208 -32.43 21.83 -24.10
C GLN A 208 -31.70 20.70 -24.81
N VAL A 209 -30.55 21.02 -25.37
CA VAL A 209 -29.59 20.02 -25.84
C VAL A 209 -29.15 19.32 -24.55
N VAL A 210 -29.92 18.31 -24.13
CA VAL A 210 -29.47 17.38 -23.11
C VAL A 210 -28.21 16.77 -23.71
N PRO A 211 -27.04 16.90 -23.06
CA PRO A 211 -25.84 16.23 -23.54
C PRO A 211 -26.19 14.75 -23.73
N ASP A 212 -25.53 14.09 -24.68
CA ASP A 212 -25.75 12.67 -24.95
C ASP A 212 -25.30 11.86 -23.72
N VAL A 213 -26.22 11.70 -22.77
CA VAL A 213 -25.99 11.06 -21.48
C VAL A 213 -26.03 9.56 -21.73
N ILE A 214 -24.86 8.97 -22.02
CA ILE A 214 -24.73 7.54 -22.30
C ILE A 214 -24.77 6.77 -20.98
N PRO A 215 -25.83 6.00 -20.69
CA PRO A 215 -25.88 5.14 -19.51
C PRO A 215 -24.77 4.09 -19.62
N THR A 216 -23.98 3.95 -18.57
CA THR A 216 -22.87 3.00 -18.53
C THR A 216 -23.09 2.01 -17.39
N GLU A 217 -22.99 0.72 -17.73
CA GLU A 217 -22.92 -0.36 -16.76
C GLU A 217 -21.46 -0.61 -16.36
N VAL A 218 -21.20 -0.61 -15.06
CA VAL A 218 -19.89 -0.80 -14.45
C VAL A 218 -19.93 -2.05 -13.58
N VAL A 219 -18.99 -2.96 -13.82
CA VAL A 219 -18.76 -4.13 -12.97
C VAL A 219 -17.46 -3.91 -12.22
N GLY A 220 -17.55 -3.68 -10.92
CA GLY A 220 -16.38 -3.34 -10.11
C GLY A 220 -16.30 -4.11 -8.80
N VAL A 221 -15.17 -3.99 -8.12
CA VAL A 221 -14.91 -4.61 -6.81
C VAL A 221 -14.81 -3.53 -5.76
N VAL A 222 -15.57 -3.65 -4.67
CA VAL A 222 -15.53 -2.69 -3.55
C VAL A 222 -14.16 -2.68 -2.89
N ARG A 223 -13.62 -1.49 -2.69
CA ARG A 223 -12.36 -1.26 -1.97
C ARG A 223 -12.51 -0.09 -1.00
N GLY A 224 -11.67 -0.07 0.03
CA GLY A 224 -11.52 1.09 0.91
C GLY A 224 -10.36 2.00 0.50
N SER A 225 -10.12 3.04 1.30
CA SER A 225 -8.97 3.93 1.15
C SER A 225 -7.64 3.16 1.21
N GLU A 226 -6.66 3.64 0.45
CA GLU A 226 -5.30 3.14 0.52
C GLU A 226 -4.61 3.61 1.81
N LYS A 227 -3.67 2.79 2.29
CA LYS A 227 -2.80 3.14 3.41
C LYS A 227 -1.44 3.57 2.85
N PRO A 228 -1.14 4.87 2.75
CA PRO A 228 0.11 5.33 2.18
C PRO A 228 1.31 4.98 3.08
N SER A 229 2.50 4.92 2.47
CA SER A 229 3.77 4.86 3.20
C SER A 229 4.14 6.24 3.75
N VAL A 230 4.99 6.28 4.77
CA VAL A 230 5.48 7.52 5.41
C VAL A 230 6.24 8.46 4.46
N PHE A 231 6.67 7.97 3.30
CA PHE A 231 7.38 8.74 2.28
C PHE A 231 6.46 9.32 1.20
N VAL A 232 5.17 8.94 1.20
CA VAL A 232 4.19 9.46 0.25
C VAL A 232 3.70 10.80 0.78
N PRO A 233 3.76 11.89 -0.02
CA PRO A 233 3.20 13.18 0.39
C PRO A 233 1.69 13.09 0.68
N ALA A 234 1.19 13.99 1.53
CA ALA A 234 -0.24 14.11 1.79
C ALA A 234 -0.98 14.59 0.52
N ASN A 235 -2.21 14.14 0.36
CA ASN A 235 -3.10 14.68 -0.67
C ASN A 235 -3.43 16.16 -0.36
N ASP A 236 -3.58 16.98 -1.40
CA ASP A 236 -4.05 18.36 -1.32
C ASP A 236 -5.27 18.54 -2.24
N PRO A 237 -6.50 18.48 -1.67
CA PRO A 237 -7.73 18.65 -2.43
C PRO A 237 -7.86 20.05 -3.06
N SER A 238 -7.27 21.08 -2.44
CA SER A 238 -7.42 22.47 -2.92
C SER A 238 -6.67 22.74 -4.22
N SER A 239 -5.53 22.05 -4.42
CA SER A 239 -4.74 22.10 -5.65
C SER A 239 -4.98 20.90 -6.57
N CYS A 240 -5.98 20.05 -6.26
CA CYS A 240 -6.28 18.81 -6.97
C CYS A 240 -5.07 17.86 -7.10
N GLN A 241 -4.22 17.80 -6.06
CA GLN A 241 -3.05 16.91 -6.01
C GLN A 241 -3.35 15.68 -5.16
N TRP A 242 -3.35 14.51 -5.80
CA TRP A 242 -3.69 13.24 -5.17
C TRP A 242 -2.61 12.19 -5.41
N PHE A 243 -2.00 11.68 -4.34
CA PHE A 243 -0.92 10.69 -4.38
C PHE A 243 -1.40 9.28 -4.03
N TYR A 244 -2.41 9.17 -3.18
CA TYR A 244 -3.04 7.90 -2.78
C TYR A 244 -4.56 8.05 -2.76
N VAL A 245 -5.26 6.91 -2.86
CA VAL A 245 -6.73 6.90 -2.83
C VAL A 245 -7.21 7.11 -1.40
N ASP A 246 -7.84 8.26 -1.14
CA ASP A 246 -8.50 8.57 0.12
C ASP A 246 -9.99 8.80 -0.16
N VAL A 247 -10.82 7.76 0.06
CA VAL A 247 -12.22 7.75 -0.37
C VAL A 247 -13.04 8.90 0.23
N PRO A 248 -13.02 9.17 1.56
CA PRO A 248 -13.72 10.32 2.13
C PRO A 248 -13.28 11.68 1.55
N ALA A 249 -11.96 11.89 1.39
CA ALA A 249 -11.44 13.14 0.87
C ALA A 249 -11.79 13.36 -0.61
N ILE A 250 -11.68 12.31 -1.42
CA ILE A 250 -12.06 12.31 -2.84
C ILE A 250 -13.57 12.55 -2.97
N SER A 251 -14.38 11.86 -2.16
CA SER A 251 -15.84 12.04 -2.14
C SER A 251 -16.19 13.50 -1.86
N SER A 252 -15.59 14.08 -0.82
CA SER A 252 -15.79 15.49 -0.44
C SER A 252 -15.37 16.45 -1.54
N ALA A 253 -14.24 16.21 -2.21
CA ALA A 253 -13.76 17.01 -3.33
C ALA A 253 -14.70 16.94 -4.55
N CYS A 254 -15.37 15.81 -4.77
CA CYS A 254 -16.42 15.65 -5.77
C CYS A 254 -17.81 16.17 -5.31
N GLY A 255 -17.94 16.71 -4.09
CA GLY A 255 -19.22 17.14 -3.53
C GLY A 255 -20.18 15.99 -3.17
N LEU A 256 -19.64 14.81 -2.89
CA LEU A 256 -20.38 13.60 -2.53
C LEU A 256 -20.26 13.31 -1.02
N PRO A 257 -21.19 12.52 -0.44
CA PRO A 257 -21.10 12.08 0.95
C PRO A 257 -19.80 11.30 1.26
N GLU A 258 -19.22 11.47 2.45
CA GLU A 258 -17.96 10.79 2.83
C GLU A 258 -18.06 9.26 2.89
N ASN A 259 -19.27 8.71 3.05
CA ASN A 259 -19.58 7.28 3.02
C ASN A 259 -19.91 6.76 1.61
N THR A 260 -19.50 7.48 0.57
CA THR A 260 -19.68 7.04 -0.82
C THR A 260 -18.92 5.73 -1.07
N VAL A 261 -19.59 4.77 -1.71
CA VAL A 261 -18.98 3.49 -2.10
C VAL A 261 -17.90 3.76 -3.13
N TYR A 262 -16.72 3.16 -2.92
CA TYR A 262 -15.63 3.17 -3.90
C TYR A 262 -15.44 1.77 -4.48
N ILE A 263 -15.43 1.69 -5.82
CA ILE A 263 -15.20 0.45 -6.56
C ILE A 263 -14.02 0.61 -7.53
N GLU A 264 -13.25 -0.45 -7.68
CA GLU A 264 -12.29 -0.59 -8.78
C GLU A 264 -13.01 -1.22 -9.96
N ASP A 265 -12.98 -0.56 -11.12
CA ASP A 265 -13.54 -1.12 -12.35
C ASP A 265 -12.75 -2.37 -12.76
N THR A 266 -13.49 -3.41 -13.10
CA THR A 266 -12.99 -4.71 -13.53
C THR A 266 -13.64 -5.15 -14.85
N ASN A 267 -14.30 -4.22 -15.55
CA ASN A 267 -14.91 -4.49 -16.83
C ASN A 267 -13.84 -4.64 -17.92
N ASP A 268 -13.68 -5.85 -18.46
CA ASP A 268 -12.68 -6.14 -19.51
C ASP A 268 -13.10 -5.65 -20.91
N ASN A 269 -14.25 -4.99 -21.04
CA ASN A 269 -14.77 -4.46 -22.32
C ASN A 269 -14.02 -3.18 -22.76
N VAL A 270 -12.72 -3.32 -23.03
CA VAL A 270 -11.87 -2.23 -23.52
C VAL A 270 -11.97 -2.15 -25.04
N ASN A 271 -12.35 -0.99 -25.57
CA ASN A 271 -12.34 -0.73 -27.02
C ASN A 271 -10.89 -0.70 -27.53
N PRO A 272 -10.50 -1.56 -28.49
CA PRO A 272 -9.13 -1.58 -29.02
C PRO A 272 -8.66 -0.24 -29.61
N SER A 273 -9.58 0.57 -30.14
CA SER A 273 -9.28 1.89 -30.71
C SER A 273 -9.05 2.97 -29.65
N ASN A 274 -9.56 2.78 -28.43
CA ASN A 274 -9.31 3.65 -27.29
C ASN A 274 -9.07 2.81 -26.03
N PRO A 275 -7.82 2.32 -25.84
CA PRO A 275 -7.53 1.30 -24.82
C PRO A 275 -7.50 1.85 -23.39
N TYR A 276 -7.68 3.15 -23.20
CA TYR A 276 -7.61 3.81 -21.90
C TYR A 276 -9.00 4.32 -21.48
N PRO A 277 -9.31 4.30 -20.17
CA PRO A 277 -8.49 3.82 -19.06
C PRO A 277 -8.35 2.30 -19.01
N LEU A 278 -7.22 1.80 -18.52
CA LEU A 278 -6.93 0.37 -18.37
C LEU A 278 -7.38 -0.13 -16.99
N PRO A 279 -8.44 -0.94 -16.89
CA PRO A 279 -8.95 -1.46 -15.63
C PRO A 279 -7.89 -2.26 -14.85
N LYS A 280 -8.13 -2.44 -13.55
CA LYS A 280 -7.29 -3.33 -12.73
C LYS A 280 -7.79 -4.77 -12.89
N ASP A 281 -6.84 -5.70 -13.01
CA ASP A 281 -7.17 -7.13 -12.95
C ASP A 281 -7.68 -7.47 -11.54
N PRO A 282 -8.87 -8.10 -11.39
CA PRO A 282 -9.41 -8.53 -10.12
C PRO A 282 -8.41 -9.29 -9.23
N ASN A 283 -7.54 -10.10 -9.82
CA ASN A 283 -6.55 -10.88 -9.06
C ASN A 283 -5.45 -10.00 -8.45
N THR A 284 -5.17 -8.84 -9.06
CA THR A 284 -4.21 -7.88 -8.50
C THR A 284 -4.76 -7.19 -7.26
N LEU A 285 -6.09 -7.12 -7.10
CA LEU A 285 -6.74 -6.46 -5.96
C LEU A 285 -6.54 -7.23 -4.64
N ILE A 286 -6.37 -8.54 -4.71
CA ILE A 286 -6.12 -9.39 -3.53
C ILE A 286 -4.64 -9.64 -3.28
N ARG A 287 -3.78 -9.29 -4.24
CA ARG A 287 -2.33 -9.48 -4.14
C ARG A 287 -1.73 -8.52 -3.11
N SER A 288 -0.67 -8.98 -2.47
CA SER A 288 0.16 -8.18 -1.56
C SER A 288 1.64 -8.41 -1.84
N SER A 289 2.49 -7.57 -1.24
CA SER A 289 3.95 -7.65 -1.45
C SER A 289 4.59 -8.96 -1.01
N VAL A 290 4.03 -9.63 0.01
CA VAL A 290 4.54 -10.93 0.51
C VAL A 290 3.42 -11.96 0.39
N MET A 291 3.68 -13.04 -0.33
CA MET A 291 2.75 -14.13 -0.61
C MET A 291 3.03 -15.37 0.26
N PRO A 292 2.08 -16.32 0.38
CA PRO A 292 2.30 -17.58 1.10
C PRO A 292 3.54 -18.36 0.62
N GLN A 293 3.86 -18.30 -0.66
CA GLN A 293 5.05 -18.93 -1.22
C GLN A 293 6.34 -18.25 -0.71
N ASP A 294 6.35 -16.93 -0.55
CA ASP A 294 7.50 -16.22 0.01
C ASP A 294 7.73 -16.64 1.46
N HIS A 295 6.67 -16.74 2.27
CA HIS A 295 6.77 -17.28 3.63
C HIS A 295 7.28 -18.72 3.67
N LEU A 296 6.91 -19.56 2.69
CA LEU A 296 7.43 -20.92 2.58
C LEU A 296 8.94 -20.92 2.26
N ASN A 297 9.38 -20.09 1.33
CA ASN A 297 10.80 -19.93 0.99
C ASN A 297 11.61 -19.46 2.21
N TYR A 298 11.08 -18.49 2.97
CA TYR A 298 11.69 -18.06 4.22
C TYR A 298 11.70 -19.18 5.27
N THR A 299 10.63 -19.96 5.40
CA THR A 299 10.56 -21.10 6.32
C THR A 299 11.69 -22.10 6.05
N ILE A 300 11.91 -22.47 4.79
CA ILE A 300 12.99 -23.37 4.37
C ILE A 300 14.36 -22.77 4.74
N THR A 301 14.55 -21.47 4.48
CA THR A 301 15.79 -20.76 4.80
C THR A 301 16.08 -20.79 6.30
N TRP A 302 15.09 -20.48 7.14
CA TRP A 302 15.26 -20.42 8.60
C TRP A 302 15.52 -21.79 9.22
N TYR A 303 14.82 -22.84 8.77
CA TYR A 303 15.09 -24.19 9.26
C TYR A 303 16.42 -24.75 8.77
N SER A 304 16.85 -24.42 7.55
CA SER A 304 18.18 -24.79 7.06
C SER A 304 19.29 -24.14 7.89
N LEU A 305 19.14 -22.84 8.22
CA LEU A 305 20.07 -22.12 9.08
C LEU A 305 20.08 -22.69 10.51
N SER A 306 18.90 -23.00 11.06
CA SER A 306 18.77 -23.63 12.38
C SER A 306 19.49 -24.98 12.45
N ALA A 307 19.30 -25.83 11.43
CA ALA A 307 19.98 -27.11 11.34
C ALA A 307 21.50 -26.94 11.24
N ALA A 308 21.99 -26.03 10.39
CA ALA A 308 23.42 -25.77 10.21
C ALA A 308 24.09 -25.27 11.50
N VAL A 309 23.50 -24.29 12.18
CA VAL A 309 24.05 -23.73 13.42
C VAL A 309 24.02 -24.75 14.55
N THR A 310 22.92 -25.48 14.69
CA THR A 310 22.79 -26.55 15.68
C THR A 310 23.81 -27.66 15.42
N PHE A 311 24.03 -28.03 14.17
CA PHE A 311 25.05 -29.01 13.79
C PHE A 311 26.48 -28.52 14.10
N MET A 312 26.79 -27.25 13.81
CA MET A 312 28.09 -26.66 14.17
C MET A 312 28.31 -26.64 15.68
N ALA A 313 27.28 -26.27 16.46
CA ALA A 313 27.32 -26.32 17.92
C ALA A 313 27.56 -27.76 18.41
N PHE A 314 26.86 -28.75 17.85
CA PHE A 314 27.07 -30.16 18.17
C PHE A 314 28.49 -30.62 17.84
N LYS A 315 28.99 -30.34 16.63
CA LYS A 315 30.35 -30.68 16.21
C LYS A 315 31.42 -30.03 17.08
N ARG A 316 31.18 -28.82 17.57
CA ARG A 316 32.09 -28.10 18.47
C ARG A 316 32.20 -28.78 19.84
N LEU A 317 31.14 -29.45 20.29
CA LEU A 317 31.09 -30.12 21.60
C LEU A 317 31.59 -31.58 21.57
N LEU A 318 31.76 -32.17 20.38
CA LEU A 318 32.32 -33.52 20.26
C LEU A 318 33.80 -33.54 20.74
N PRO A 319 34.19 -34.53 21.57
CA PRO A 319 35.57 -34.65 22.01
C PRO A 319 36.50 -34.98 20.83
N LYS A 320 37.65 -34.30 20.74
CA LYS A 320 38.69 -34.66 19.77
C LYS A 320 39.28 -36.02 20.18
N LYS A 321 39.20 -37.04 19.30
CA LYS A 321 39.95 -38.29 19.48
C LYS A 321 41.43 -37.95 19.61
N SER A 322 42.03 -38.20 20.77
CA SER A 322 43.47 -38.16 20.94
C SER A 322 44.08 -39.26 20.07
N ARG A 323 44.88 -38.89 19.07
CA ARG A 323 45.75 -39.87 18.39
C ARG A 323 46.76 -40.34 19.43
N VAL A 324 46.58 -41.55 19.93
CA VAL A 324 47.63 -42.27 20.66
C VAL A 324 48.73 -42.52 19.64
N ARG A 325 49.90 -41.91 19.88
CA ARG A 325 51.15 -42.18 19.15
C ARG A 325 51.85 -43.36 19.80
#